data_AF-J7ZLX8-F1
#
_entry.id   AF-J7ZLX8-F1
#
_cell.length_a   1.000
_cell.length_b   1.000
_cell.length_c   1.000
_cell.angle_alpha   90.00
_cell.angle_beta   90.00
_cell.angle_gamma   90.00
#
_symmetry.space_group_name_H-M   'P 1'
#
loop_
_entity.id
_entity.type
_entity.pdbx_description
1 polymer ?
#
loop_
_entity_poly.entity_id
_entity_poly.type
_entity_poly.pdbx_seq_one_letter_code
_entity_poly.pdbx_strand_id
1 'polypeptide(L)' 'MDLIKEVTLLRYQFRLMQSMIQSDEFPFYRFAIDYEFEEEQVKTLGGPANQMT' A
#
# COMPACT_ATOMS: atom_id res chain seq x y z
N MET A 1 22.11 -12.31 6.14
CA MET A 1 20.89 -11.55 5.82
C MET A 1 19.74 -12.52 5.86
N ASP A 2 18.82 -12.37 6.82
CA ASP A 2 17.70 -13.29 7.00
C ASP A 2 16.49 -12.68 6.28
N LEU A 3 16.28 -13.12 5.04
CA LEU A 3 15.23 -12.60 4.17
C LEU A 3 13.84 -12.72 4.80
N ILE A 4 13.58 -13.77 5.58
CA ILE A 4 12.28 -13.95 6.25
C ILE A 4 12.09 -12.88 7.32
N LYS A 5 13.12 -12.61 8.13
CA LYS A 5 13.05 -11.53 9.13
C LYS A 5 12.87 -10.17 8.50
N GLU A 6 13.56 -9.89 7.40
CA GLU A 6 13.46 -8.59 6.73
C GLU A 6 12.08 -8.36 6.09
N VAL A 7 11.54 -9.37 5.40
CA VAL A 7 10.17 -9.29 4.85
C VAL A 7 9.14 -9.15 5.98
N THR A 8 9.34 -9.85 7.10
CA THR A 8 8.45 -9.74 8.27
C THR A 8 8.47 -8.32 8.86
N LEU A 9 9.66 -7.73 9.01
CA LEU A 9 9.80 -6.36 9.49
C LEU A 9 9.16 -5.35 8.53
N LEU A 10 9.35 -5.52 7.22
CA LEU A 10 8.78 -4.65 6.20
C LEU A 10 7.24 -4.67 6.23
N ARG A 11 6.63 -5.87 6.34
CA ARG A 11 5.17 -6.00 6.47
C ARG A 11 4.65 -5.32 7.74
N TYR A 12 5.38 -5.43 8.85
CA TYR A 12 5.00 -4.79 10.10
C TYR A 12 5.06 -3.25 9.99
N GLN A 13 6.15 -2.72 9.44
CA GLN A 13 6.31 -1.27 9.21
C GLN A 13 5.22 -0.72 8.29
N PHE A 14 4.85 -1.47 7.25
CA PHE A 14 3.74 -1.08 6.36
C PHE A 14 2.40 -0.97 7.10
N ARG A 15 2.08 -1.93 7.97
CA ARG A 15 0.86 -1.89 8.80
C ARG A 15 0.82 -0.69 9.75
N LEU A 16 1.97 -0.29 10.30
CA LEU A 16 2.06 0.92 11.12
C LEU A 16 1.81 2.18 10.29
N MET A 17 2.34 2.26 9.07
CA MET A 17 2.05 3.40 8.19
C MET A 17 0.57 3.46 7.79
N GLN A 18 -0.08 2.32 7.57
CA GLN A 18 -1.52 2.26 7.28
C GLN A 18 -2.39 2.82 8.40
N SER A 19 -2.00 2.64 9.67
CA SER A 19 -2.75 3.21 10.80
C SER A 19 -2.52 4.70 10.97
N MET A 20 -1.44 5.25 10.38
CA MET A 20 -1.13 6.68 10.39
C MET A 20 -1.82 7.45 9.26
N ILE A 21 -2.13 6.80 8.13
CA ILE A 21 -2.91 7.41 7.04
C ILE A 21 -4.35 7.63 7.55
N GLN A 22 -4.77 8.89 7.67
CA GLN A 22 -6.17 9.23 7.93
C GLN A 22 -7.02 8.77 6.74
N SER A 23 -8.01 7.92 7.00
CA SER A 23 -8.74 7.17 5.96
C SER A 23 -9.44 8.05 4.93
N ASP A 24 -9.72 9.29 5.28
CA ASP A 24 -10.63 10.16 4.54
C ASP A 24 -9.88 10.97 3.46
N GLU A 25 -8.56 11.16 3.59
CA GLU A 25 -7.77 11.89 2.59
C GLU A 25 -7.44 11.03 1.36
N PHE A 26 -7.38 9.70 1.53
CA PHE A 26 -6.81 8.79 0.54
C PHE A 26 -7.61 7.47 0.40
N PRO A 27 -8.93 7.54 0.13
CA PRO A 27 -9.81 6.37 0.16
C PRO A 27 -9.43 5.30 -0.87
N PHE A 28 -8.91 5.69 -2.03
CA PHE A 28 -8.45 4.75 -3.05
C PHE A 28 -7.23 3.93 -2.57
N TYR A 29 -6.24 4.59 -1.96
CA TYR A 29 -5.05 3.89 -1.47
C TYR A 29 -5.40 2.98 -0.31
N ARG A 30 -6.33 3.40 0.56
CA ARG A 30 -6.86 2.53 1.61
C ARG A 30 -7.52 1.28 1.03
N PHE A 31 -8.38 1.45 0.03
CA PHE A 31 -9.03 0.35 -0.68
C PHE A 31 -8.01 -0.60 -1.32
N ALA A 32 -7.05 -0.09 -2.09
CA ALA A 32 -6.03 -0.95 -2.72
C ALA A 32 -5.21 -1.74 -1.69
N ILE A 33 -4.92 -1.11 -0.56
CA ILE A 33 -4.17 -1.71 0.54
C ILE A 33 -4.98 -2.79 1.29
N ASP A 34 -6.23 -2.50 1.65
CA ASP A 34 -7.07 -3.42 2.42
C ASP A 34 -7.36 -4.72 1.65
N TYR A 35 -7.33 -4.67 0.31
CA TYR A 35 -7.52 -5.81 -0.58
C TYR A 35 -6.21 -6.41 -1.11
N GLU A 36 -5.06 -5.97 -0.59
CA GLU A 36 -3.72 -6.45 -0.97
C GLU A 36 -3.46 -6.46 -2.49
N PHE A 37 -3.90 -5.40 -3.19
CA PHE A 37 -3.72 -5.31 -4.64
C PHE A 37 -2.25 -5.20 -5.05
N GLU A 38 -1.91 -5.88 -6.14
CA GLU A 38 -0.63 -5.74 -6.81
C GLU A 38 -0.57 -4.45 -7.63
N GLU A 39 0.66 -3.99 -7.93
CA GLU A 39 0.90 -2.75 -8.66
C GLU A 39 0.17 -2.71 -10.02
N GLU A 40 0.12 -3.83 -10.74
CA GLU A 40 -0.58 -3.93 -12.03
C GLU A 40 -2.10 -3.75 -11.88
N GLN A 41 -2.68 -4.29 -10.81
CA GLN A 41 -4.10 -4.14 -10.49
C GLN A 41 -4.39 -2.68 -10.13
N VAL A 42 -3.54 -2.03 -9.33
CA VAL A 42 -3.66 -0.60 -8.99
C VAL A 42 -3.60 0.29 -10.24
N LYS A 43 -2.71 -0.02 -11.19
CA LYS A 43 -2.61 0.70 -12.48
C LYS A 43 -3.85 0.51 -13.34
N THR A 44 -4.37 -0.71 -13.40
CA THR A 44 -5.57 -1.05 -14.18
C THR A 44 -6.82 -0.35 -13.62
N LEU A 45 -6.91 -0.19 -12.30
CA LEU A 45 -8.01 0.48 -11.62
C LEU A 45 -7.95 2.01 -11.68
N GLY A 46 -6.97 2.59 -12.38
CA GLY A 46 -6.83 4.04 -12.54
C GLY A 46 -6.38 4.75 -11.26
N GLY A 47 -5.58 4.08 -10.43
CA GLY A 47 -5.05 4.67 -9.21
C GLY A 47 -4.32 5.99 -9.46
N PRO A 48 -4.21 6.89 -8.46
CA PRO A 48 -3.70 8.25 -8.66
C PRO A 48 -2.23 8.33 -9.12
N ALA A 49 -1.54 7.19 -9.26
CA ALA A 49 -0.21 7.09 -9.86
C ALA A 49 -0.14 7.62 -11.31
N ASN A 50 -1.26 7.75 -12.02
CA ASN A 50 -1.30 8.42 -13.34
C ASN A 50 -1.25 9.96 -13.28
N GLN A 51 -1.07 10.57 -12.10
CA GLN A 51 -0.95 12.03 -11.93
C GLN A 51 0.44 12.50 -11.45
N MET A 52 1.40 11.60 -11.23
CA MET A 52 2.77 11.95 -10.78
C MET A 52 3.85 11.79 -11.86
N THR A 53 3.46 11.75 -13.13
CA THR A 53 4.37 11.82 -14.30
C THR A 53 3.91 12.91 -15.26
#